data_AF-A0A7L3KI34-F1
#
_entry.id   AF-A0A7L3KI34-F1
#
_cell.length_a   1.000
_cell.length_b   1.000
_cell.length_c   1.000
_cell.angle_alpha   90.00
_cell.angle_beta   90.00
_cell.angle_gamma   90.00
#
_symmetry.space_group_name_H-M   'P 1'
#
loop_
_entity.id
_entity.type
_entity.pdbx_description
1 polymer ?
#
loop_
_entity_poly.entity_id
_entity_poly.type
_entity_poly.pdbx_seq_one_letter_code
_entity_poly.pdbx_strand_id
1 'polypeptide(L)'
;SGKEFDVRAKCVINATGPFTDSVRKMDDQEVPNICQPSAGVHIVMPGYYSPDNMGLLDPATSDGRVIFFLPWEKMTIAGTTDSPTDVTSHPIPTEEDINFILSEVRNYLGADVAVRRGDVLAAWSGIRPLVTNPDSKDTQSISRNHVVTISDSGLITIAGGKWTTYRAMARDTIDAAIQEHKLQAGSCQTMGLQLEGAQDWSPTLYIRLVQDYGLESEVAQHLASTYGDKAFEVAKIAQVTGKRWPIVGKRLVSEFPYIEAEVVYGVKEYARTAVDIISRRTRLAFLNVQAADEALPRIVDIMAKELNWCEQHKKEQLETAKKFLYYEMGYKVKTDQLTDRSEICLVPADIERYKKRFRMFDKDKKGFITTLDVQRVLQSISMQIDENTLHEILNEVDLNKNGQVELNEFLQVRAS
;
A
#
# COMPACT_ATOMS: atom_id res chain seq x y z
N SER A 1 -14.87 -13.33 -17.78
CA SER A 1 -15.75 -14.09 -18.70
C SER A 1 -17.09 -14.45 -18.06
N GLY A 2 -17.25 -14.42 -16.73
CA GLY A 2 -18.50 -14.80 -16.07
C GLY A 2 -18.91 -16.26 -16.29
N LYS A 3 -17.99 -17.08 -16.81
CA LYS A 3 -18.24 -18.49 -17.11
C LYS A 3 -17.99 -19.33 -15.87
N GLU A 4 -18.96 -20.16 -15.53
CA GLU A 4 -18.83 -21.19 -14.51
C GLU A 4 -18.19 -22.45 -15.12
N PHE A 5 -17.44 -23.19 -14.30
CA PHE A 5 -16.83 -24.46 -14.69
C PHE A 5 -16.65 -25.37 -13.48
N ASP A 6 -16.76 -26.67 -13.69
CA ASP A 6 -16.61 -27.66 -12.63
C ASP A 6 -15.15 -28.06 -12.45
N VAL A 7 -14.72 -28.12 -11.18
CA VAL A 7 -13.40 -28.65 -10.79
C VAL A 7 -13.61 -29.87 -9.91
N ARG A 8 -13.04 -31.01 -10.31
CA ARG A 8 -13.04 -32.24 -9.51
C ARG A 8 -11.70 -32.38 -8.80
N ALA A 9 -11.74 -32.51 -7.48
CA ALA A 9 -10.58 -32.70 -6.63
C ALA A 9 -10.79 -33.88 -5.68
N LYS A 10 -9.69 -34.51 -5.23
CA LYS A 10 -9.75 -35.56 -4.19
C LYS A 10 -9.98 -35.00 -2.79
N CYS A 11 -9.59 -33.75 -2.57
CA CYS A 11 -9.66 -33.03 -1.31
C CYS A 11 -9.84 -31.54 -1.63
N VAL A 12 -10.65 -30.84 -0.85
CA VAL A 12 -10.85 -29.39 -0.94
C VAL A 12 -10.40 -28.77 0.38
N ILE A 13 -9.55 -27.74 0.30
CA ILE A 13 -9.05 -26.99 1.45
C ILE A 13 -9.55 -25.55 1.35
N ASN A 14 -10.30 -25.12 2.36
CA ASN A 14 -10.69 -23.74 2.59
C ASN A 14 -9.59 -23.01 3.38
N ALA A 15 -8.86 -22.12 2.70
CA ALA A 15 -7.83 -21.26 3.28
C ALA A 15 -8.10 -19.78 2.96
N THR A 16 -9.36 -19.35 3.15
CA THR A 16 -9.86 -18.04 2.68
C THR A 16 -9.75 -16.91 3.69
N GLY A 17 -8.95 -17.07 4.75
CA GLY A 17 -8.65 -16.01 5.72
C GLY A 17 -9.93 -15.48 6.37
N PRO A 18 -10.21 -14.16 6.33
CA PRO A 18 -11.44 -13.60 6.91
C PRO A 18 -12.74 -14.17 6.33
N PHE A 19 -12.70 -14.71 5.10
CA PHE A 19 -13.86 -15.31 4.41
C PHE A 19 -14.08 -16.78 4.76
N THR A 20 -13.36 -17.31 5.76
CA THR A 20 -13.44 -18.71 6.17
C THR A 20 -14.88 -19.19 6.33
N ASP A 21 -15.70 -18.44 7.05
CA ASP A 21 -17.07 -18.84 7.36
C ASP A 21 -18.02 -18.77 6.15
N SER A 22 -17.76 -17.90 5.16
CA SER A 22 -18.59 -17.89 3.96
C SER A 22 -18.44 -19.17 3.15
N VAL A 23 -17.23 -19.74 3.09
CA VAL A 23 -16.99 -21.02 2.42
C VAL A 23 -17.48 -22.20 3.26
N ARG A 24 -17.32 -22.17 4.59
CA ARG A 24 -17.88 -23.20 5.47
C ARG A 24 -19.40 -23.30 5.34
N LYS A 25 -20.09 -22.16 5.20
CA LYS A 25 -21.54 -22.12 4.99
C LYS A 25 -22.02 -22.60 3.62
N MET A 26 -21.12 -22.67 2.62
CA MET A 26 -21.44 -23.34 1.35
C MET A 26 -21.49 -24.86 1.52
N ASP A 27 -20.81 -25.41 2.53
CA ASP A 27 -20.78 -26.83 2.85
C ASP A 27 -21.90 -27.22 3.82
N ASP A 28 -22.06 -26.47 4.91
CA ASP A 28 -23.15 -26.61 5.88
C ASP A 28 -23.66 -25.23 6.33
N GLN A 29 -24.92 -24.91 6.01
CA GLN A 29 -25.51 -23.60 6.29
C GLN A 29 -25.68 -23.32 7.79
N GLU A 30 -25.83 -24.36 8.61
CA GLU A 30 -26.09 -24.23 10.05
C GLU A 30 -24.80 -24.19 10.88
N VAL A 31 -23.63 -24.29 10.24
CA VAL A 31 -22.35 -24.31 10.93
C VAL A 31 -22.09 -22.98 11.65
N PRO A 32 -21.77 -22.99 12.96
CA PRO A 32 -21.45 -21.77 13.69
C PRO A 32 -20.18 -21.09 13.14
N ASN A 33 -20.18 -19.76 13.12
CA ASN A 33 -19.00 -18.99 12.75
C ASN A 33 -17.83 -19.27 13.72
N ILE A 34 -16.62 -19.37 13.18
CA ILE A 34 -15.39 -19.46 13.98
C ILE A 34 -14.51 -18.24 13.83
N CYS A 35 -14.70 -17.44 12.77
CA CYS A 35 -13.93 -16.25 12.50
C CYS A 35 -14.53 -15.04 13.25
N GLN A 36 -13.67 -14.33 13.98
CA GLN A 36 -13.92 -13.06 14.64
C GLN A 36 -13.10 -11.99 13.93
N PRO A 37 -13.59 -11.43 12.81
CA PRO A 37 -12.88 -10.41 12.05
C PRO A 37 -12.59 -9.14 12.87
N SER A 38 -11.35 -8.65 12.77
CA SER A 38 -10.95 -7.36 13.34
C SER A 38 -10.18 -6.52 12.33
N ALA A 39 -10.59 -5.28 12.14
CA ALA A 39 -9.91 -4.32 11.29
C ALA A 39 -8.67 -3.75 11.98
N GLY A 40 -7.60 -3.55 11.21
CA GLY A 40 -6.42 -2.84 11.66
C GLY A 40 -5.88 -1.90 10.61
N VAL A 41 -5.69 -0.65 11.01
CA VAL A 41 -5.18 0.42 10.14
C VAL A 41 -3.69 0.63 10.37
N HIS A 42 -2.97 0.90 9.28
CA HIS A 42 -1.63 1.47 9.30
C HIS A 42 -1.61 2.76 8.47
N ILE A 43 -0.70 3.65 8.84
CA ILE A 43 -0.34 4.84 8.05
C ILE A 43 1.13 4.75 7.65
N VAL A 44 1.48 5.43 6.57
CA VAL A 44 2.88 5.66 6.17
C VAL A 44 3.16 7.14 6.14
N MET A 45 4.32 7.51 6.66
CA MET A 45 4.81 8.88 6.79
C MET A 45 6.26 8.99 6.30
N PRO A 46 6.79 10.20 6.10
CA PRO A 46 8.18 10.40 5.72
C PRO A 46 9.18 9.65 6.60
N GLY A 47 10.30 9.24 6.00
CA GLY A 47 11.35 8.46 6.67
C GLY A 47 11.94 9.13 7.90
N TYR A 48 11.94 10.46 7.98
CA TYR A 48 12.50 11.19 9.14
C TYR A 48 11.73 10.98 10.46
N TYR A 49 10.57 10.29 10.43
CA TYR A 49 9.82 9.90 11.63
C TYR A 49 10.36 8.64 12.32
N SER A 50 11.29 7.90 11.71
CA SER A 50 11.96 6.76 12.35
C SER A 50 13.44 6.67 11.94
N PRO A 51 14.34 6.18 12.81
CA PRO A 51 15.71 5.91 12.40
C PRO A 51 15.78 4.70 11.45
N ASP A 52 16.63 4.76 10.43
CA ASP A 52 16.74 3.72 9.38
C ASP A 52 16.96 2.29 9.89
N ASN A 53 17.60 2.13 11.05
CA ASN A 53 18.02 0.84 11.61
C ASN A 53 17.34 0.49 12.94
N MET A 54 16.27 1.20 13.31
CA MET A 54 15.61 1.00 14.60
C MET A 54 14.09 1.12 14.49
N GLY A 55 13.39 0.12 14.97
CA GLY A 55 11.94 0.17 15.17
C GLY A 55 11.58 0.48 16.62
N LEU A 56 10.51 1.24 16.82
CA LEU A 56 9.91 1.52 18.12
C LEU A 56 8.64 0.71 18.31
N LEU A 57 8.43 0.19 19.52
CA LEU A 57 7.23 -0.50 19.96
C LEU A 57 6.73 0.20 21.21
N ASP A 58 5.51 0.73 21.15
CA ASP A 58 4.75 1.19 22.29
C ASP A 58 3.74 0.12 22.72
N PRO A 59 3.95 -0.56 23.86
CA PRO A 59 3.05 -1.59 24.35
C PRO A 59 1.91 -1.05 25.23
N ALA A 60 1.87 0.26 25.49
CA ALA A 60 0.98 0.89 26.46
C ALA A 60 0.47 2.24 25.94
N THR A 61 -0.17 2.22 24.76
CA THR A 61 -0.85 3.39 24.21
C THR A 61 -1.95 3.90 25.15
N SER A 62 -2.49 5.08 24.87
CA SER A 62 -3.53 5.72 25.69
C SER A 62 -4.77 4.85 25.99
N ASP A 63 -5.02 3.81 25.19
CA ASP A 63 -6.12 2.85 25.34
C ASP A 63 -5.67 1.38 25.53
N GLY A 64 -4.38 1.14 25.75
CA GLY A 64 -3.82 -0.19 26.00
C GLY A 64 -3.57 -1.05 24.76
N ARG A 65 -3.70 -0.49 23.55
CA ARG A 65 -3.26 -1.11 22.29
C ARG A 65 -1.73 -1.04 22.15
N VAL A 66 -1.23 -1.68 21.09
CA VAL A 66 0.20 -1.70 20.75
C VAL A 66 0.40 -0.99 19.42
N ILE A 67 1.29 0.01 19.40
CA ILE A 67 1.72 0.69 18.18
C ILE A 67 3.20 0.40 17.91
N PHE A 68 3.49 0.16 16.65
CA PHE A 68 4.79 0.03 16.04
C PHE A 68 5.05 1.25 15.18
N PHE A 69 6.29 1.71 15.24
CA PHE A 69 6.84 2.75 14.39
C PHE A 69 8.13 2.24 13.78
N LEU A 70 8.08 1.81 12.51
CA LEU A 70 9.15 1.04 11.89
C LEU A 70 9.64 1.74 10.61
N PRO A 71 10.96 1.76 10.35
CA PRO A 71 11.48 2.14 9.04
C PRO A 71 11.03 1.10 8.01
N TRP A 72 10.48 1.55 6.88
CA TRP A 72 10.00 0.70 5.80
C TRP A 72 10.13 1.39 4.45
N GLU A 73 10.96 0.84 3.54
CA GLU A 73 11.16 1.36 2.18
C GLU A 73 11.50 2.86 2.14
N LYS A 74 12.41 3.31 3.03
CA LYS A 74 12.81 4.73 3.25
C LYS A 74 11.72 5.65 3.78
N MET A 75 10.59 5.08 4.17
CA MET A 75 9.48 5.74 4.85
C MET A 75 9.36 5.20 6.27
N THR A 76 8.37 5.69 7.01
CA THR A 76 8.01 5.18 8.34
C THR A 76 6.62 4.59 8.28
N ILE A 77 6.47 3.30 8.63
CA ILE A 77 5.17 2.65 8.82
C ILE A 77 4.78 2.67 10.30
N ALA A 78 3.50 2.90 10.52
CA ALA A 78 2.92 3.34 11.77
C ALA A 78 1.58 2.63 12.01
N GLY A 79 1.44 1.90 13.12
CA GLY A 79 0.21 1.18 13.41
C GLY A 79 0.38 0.12 14.50
N THR A 80 -0.67 -0.52 14.98
CA THR A 80 -1.96 -0.67 14.30
C THR A 80 -3.11 -0.39 15.25
N THR A 81 -4.26 -0.07 14.67
CA THR A 81 -5.53 -0.16 15.38
C THR A 81 -6.07 -1.58 15.39
N ASP A 82 -7.07 -1.82 16.24
CA ASP A 82 -7.75 -3.11 16.41
C ASP A 82 -9.20 -2.85 16.80
N SER A 83 -10.12 -3.12 15.88
CA SER A 83 -11.56 -2.85 16.05
C SER A 83 -12.39 -3.95 15.39
N PRO A 84 -13.41 -4.52 16.06
CA PRO A 84 -14.34 -5.47 15.45
C PRO A 84 -14.93 -4.93 14.14
N THR A 85 -15.08 -5.77 13.12
CA THR A 85 -15.52 -5.33 11.80
C THR A 85 -16.27 -6.41 11.04
N ASP A 86 -17.05 -6.04 10.03
CA ASP A 86 -17.63 -7.00 9.09
C ASP A 86 -16.60 -7.41 8.02
N VAL A 87 -16.70 -8.65 7.54
CA VAL A 87 -15.82 -9.13 6.47
C VAL A 87 -16.18 -8.44 5.15
N THR A 88 -15.19 -7.78 4.54
CA THR A 88 -15.32 -7.14 3.23
C THR A 88 -14.05 -7.36 2.41
N SER A 89 -14.20 -7.36 1.08
CA SER A 89 -13.05 -7.38 0.16
C SER A 89 -12.37 -6.00 0.04
N HIS A 90 -13.01 -4.96 0.56
CA HIS A 90 -12.58 -3.56 0.44
C HIS A 90 -12.55 -2.88 1.82
N PRO A 91 -11.67 -3.31 2.74
CA PRO A 91 -11.52 -2.64 4.02
C PRO A 91 -10.96 -1.23 3.81
N ILE A 92 -11.55 -0.25 4.50
CA ILE A 92 -11.24 1.18 4.35
C ILE A 92 -10.73 1.72 5.68
N PRO A 93 -9.60 2.44 5.72
CA PRO A 93 -9.15 3.11 6.94
C PRO A 93 -10.07 4.29 7.29
N THR A 94 -10.30 4.51 8.59
CA THR A 94 -11.10 5.65 9.08
C THR A 94 -10.22 6.82 9.50
N GLU A 95 -10.76 8.05 9.52
CA GLU A 95 -10.06 9.21 10.09
C GLU A 95 -9.79 9.06 11.57
N GLU A 96 -10.68 8.41 12.30
CA GLU A 96 -10.52 8.18 13.74
C GLU A 96 -9.27 7.33 13.98
N ASP A 97 -9.11 6.23 13.23
CA ASP A 97 -7.93 5.37 13.30
C ASP A 97 -6.64 6.13 12.93
N ILE A 98 -6.68 6.93 11.86
CA ILE A 98 -5.52 7.70 11.39
C ILE A 98 -5.10 8.74 12.44
N ASN A 99 -6.05 9.50 12.99
CA ASN A 99 -5.78 10.51 14.00
C ASN A 99 -5.32 9.90 15.32
N PHE A 100 -5.86 8.73 15.70
CA PHE A 100 -5.37 7.96 16.83
C PHE A 100 -3.89 7.58 16.66
N ILE A 101 -3.52 7.02 15.50
CA ILE A 101 -2.10 6.68 15.26
C ILE A 101 -1.24 7.96 15.33
N LEU A 102 -1.64 9.05 14.68
CA LEU A 102 -0.89 10.31 14.72
C LEU A 102 -0.74 10.89 16.14
N SER A 103 -1.76 10.75 17.00
CA SER A 103 -1.67 11.23 18.38
C SER A 103 -0.69 10.41 19.21
N GLU A 104 -0.68 9.09 19.06
CA GLU A 104 0.24 8.23 19.81
C GLU A 104 1.69 8.49 19.39
N VAL A 105 1.93 8.73 18.10
CA VAL A 105 3.26 9.07 17.56
C VAL A 105 3.83 10.33 18.14
N ARG A 106 2.99 11.35 18.26
CA ARG A 106 3.38 12.66 18.78
C ARG A 106 3.97 12.56 20.18
N ASN A 107 3.58 11.56 20.97
CA ASN A 107 4.06 11.37 22.33
C ASN A 107 5.52 10.89 22.40
N TYR A 108 6.11 10.44 21.28
CA TYR A 108 7.46 9.84 21.25
C TYR A 108 8.51 10.68 20.52
N LEU A 109 8.11 11.81 19.92
CA LEU A 109 9.02 12.67 19.17
C LEU A 109 9.47 13.88 20.01
N GLY A 110 10.59 14.48 19.62
CA GLY A 110 11.05 15.74 20.19
C GLY A 110 10.01 16.85 19.99
N ALA A 111 9.97 17.81 20.93
CA ALA A 111 9.02 18.93 20.89
C ALA A 111 9.18 19.84 19.67
N ASP A 112 10.32 19.75 18.99
CA ASP A 112 10.65 20.43 17.74
C ASP A 112 10.06 19.74 16.49
N VAL A 113 9.55 18.51 16.62
CA VAL A 113 8.96 17.74 15.52
C VAL A 113 7.44 17.78 15.59
N ALA A 114 6.82 18.52 14.67
CA ALA A 114 5.37 18.59 14.57
C ALA A 114 4.81 17.43 13.72
N VAL A 115 4.04 16.52 14.34
CA VAL A 115 3.31 15.44 13.64
C VAL A 115 2.00 15.97 13.05
N ARG A 116 1.91 15.99 11.72
CA ARG A 116 0.77 16.57 10.98
C ARG A 116 0.02 15.49 10.21
N ARG A 117 -1.29 15.70 10.05
CA ARG A 117 -2.11 14.84 9.18
C ARG A 117 -1.65 14.89 7.72
N GLY A 118 -1.14 16.02 7.26
CA GLY A 118 -0.57 16.21 5.91
C GLY A 118 0.66 15.36 5.62
N ASP A 119 1.35 14.87 6.66
CA ASP A 119 2.52 14.00 6.52
C ASP A 119 2.15 12.55 6.20
N VAL A 120 0.87 12.17 6.28
CA VAL A 120 0.43 10.82 5.93
C VAL A 120 0.42 10.66 4.41
N LEU A 121 1.35 9.85 3.92
CA LEU A 121 1.55 9.56 2.50
C LEU A 121 0.60 8.47 1.98
N ALA A 122 0.20 7.55 2.84
CA ALA A 122 -0.79 6.50 2.57
C ALA A 122 -1.38 5.99 3.88
N ALA A 123 -2.59 5.43 3.81
CA ALA A 123 -3.22 4.74 4.93
C ALA A 123 -4.04 3.56 4.39
N TRP A 124 -4.01 2.41 5.04
CA TRP A 124 -4.81 1.25 4.61
C TRP A 124 -5.31 0.46 5.79
N SER A 125 -6.37 -0.31 5.56
CA SER A 125 -6.96 -1.22 6.52
C SER A 125 -6.81 -2.66 6.05
N GLY A 126 -6.61 -3.59 6.99
CA GLY A 126 -6.64 -5.02 6.74
C GLY A 126 -7.49 -5.73 7.79
N ILE A 127 -8.10 -6.86 7.41
CA ILE A 127 -8.95 -7.65 8.31
C ILE A 127 -8.16 -8.85 8.82
N ARG A 128 -8.02 -8.95 10.15
CA ARG A 128 -7.42 -10.09 10.85
C ARG A 128 -8.47 -11.18 11.02
N PRO A 129 -8.21 -12.41 10.55
CA PRO A 129 -9.12 -13.53 10.77
C PRO A 129 -8.88 -14.16 12.14
N LEU A 130 -9.22 -13.47 13.23
CA LEU A 130 -9.07 -14.06 14.56
C LEU A 130 -10.04 -15.23 14.70
N VAL A 131 -9.70 -16.24 15.52
CA VAL A 131 -10.52 -17.45 15.62
C VAL A 131 -10.86 -17.79 17.06
N THR A 132 -12.11 -18.21 17.26
CA THR A 132 -12.55 -18.89 18.47
C THR A 132 -12.47 -20.38 18.26
N ASN A 133 -11.84 -21.11 19.18
CA ASN A 133 -11.79 -22.57 19.09
C ASN A 133 -13.16 -23.15 19.53
N PRO A 134 -13.92 -23.84 18.64
CA PRO A 134 -15.22 -24.42 18.96
C PRO A 134 -15.17 -25.43 20.12
N ASP A 135 -14.05 -26.12 20.28
CA ASP A 135 -13.86 -27.18 21.29
C ASP A 135 -13.37 -26.64 22.64
N SER A 136 -13.04 -25.34 22.71
CA SER A 136 -12.61 -24.72 23.96
C SER A 136 -13.82 -24.32 24.81
N LYS A 137 -13.85 -24.75 26.07
CA LYS A 137 -14.88 -24.35 27.05
C LYS A 137 -14.78 -22.87 27.46
N ASP A 138 -13.74 -22.18 27.02
CA ASP A 138 -13.40 -20.81 27.40
C ASP A 138 -13.57 -19.88 26.18
N THR A 139 -14.82 -19.56 25.89
CA THR A 139 -15.25 -18.76 24.72
C THR A 139 -14.70 -17.34 24.70
N GLN A 140 -14.07 -16.88 25.79
CA GLN A 140 -13.44 -15.56 25.87
C GLN A 140 -11.98 -15.54 25.39
N SER A 141 -11.34 -16.70 25.23
CA SER A 141 -9.96 -16.76 24.74
C SER A 141 -9.93 -16.83 23.21
N ILE A 142 -9.96 -15.68 22.55
CA ILE A 142 -9.64 -15.58 21.12
C ILE A 142 -8.24 -16.17 20.93
N SER A 143 -8.15 -17.32 20.28
CA SER A 143 -6.88 -18.01 20.07
C SER A 143 -6.10 -17.26 19.00
N ARG A 144 -4.88 -16.83 19.33
CA ARG A 144 -3.93 -16.28 18.35
C ARG A 144 -3.23 -17.38 17.52
N ASN A 145 -3.58 -18.65 17.72
CA ASN A 145 -3.09 -19.78 16.95
C ASN A 145 -4.04 -20.10 15.79
N HIS A 146 -3.57 -20.90 14.83
CA HIS A 146 -4.44 -21.43 13.79
C HIS A 146 -5.26 -22.63 14.30
N VAL A 147 -6.37 -22.90 13.63
CA VAL A 147 -7.21 -24.08 13.83
C VAL A 147 -7.40 -24.77 12.49
N VAL A 148 -7.28 -26.10 12.48
CA VAL A 148 -7.64 -26.96 11.35
C VAL A 148 -8.89 -27.74 11.73
N THR A 149 -9.98 -27.57 10.98
CA THR A 149 -11.24 -28.30 11.18
C THR A 149 -11.60 -29.11 9.94
N ILE A 150 -12.30 -30.22 10.12
CA ILE A 150 -12.79 -31.09 9.04
C ILE A 150 -14.30 -31.20 9.22
N SER A 151 -15.08 -30.92 8.18
CA SER A 151 -16.53 -31.11 8.21
C SER A 151 -16.93 -32.55 7.89
N ASP A 152 -18.21 -32.89 8.11
CA ASP A 152 -18.75 -34.22 7.81
C ASP A 152 -18.69 -34.56 6.30
N SER A 153 -18.63 -33.56 5.42
CA SER A 153 -18.44 -33.77 3.98
C SER A 153 -16.98 -34.00 3.58
N GLY A 154 -16.05 -33.83 4.52
CA GLY A 154 -14.61 -33.89 4.31
C GLY A 154 -13.98 -32.56 3.88
N LEU A 155 -14.68 -31.42 3.94
CA LEU A 155 -14.07 -30.10 3.71
C LEU A 155 -13.08 -29.77 4.82
N ILE A 156 -11.84 -29.49 4.44
CA ILE A 156 -10.79 -29.09 5.37
C ILE A 156 -10.72 -27.58 5.42
N THR A 157 -10.72 -27.00 6.62
CA THR A 157 -10.62 -25.56 6.81
C THR A 157 -9.44 -25.22 7.69
N ILE A 158 -8.60 -24.29 7.25
CA ILE A 158 -7.55 -23.66 8.04
C ILE A 158 -7.96 -22.22 8.33
N ALA A 159 -8.09 -21.88 9.61
CA ALA A 159 -8.54 -20.58 10.08
C ALA A 159 -7.55 -19.99 11.09
N GLY A 160 -7.45 -18.66 11.15
CA GLY A 160 -6.56 -17.99 12.09
C GLY A 160 -5.08 -18.10 11.73
N GLY A 161 -4.23 -18.07 12.77
CA GLY A 161 -2.78 -18.08 12.62
C GLY A 161 -2.17 -16.73 12.26
N LYS A 162 -0.87 -16.76 11.93
CA LYS A 162 -0.07 -15.56 11.62
C LYS A 162 0.76 -15.81 10.38
N TRP A 163 1.11 -14.72 9.71
CA TRP A 163 2.06 -14.76 8.61
C TRP A 163 3.38 -15.45 9.02
N THR A 164 3.89 -15.19 10.23
CA THR A 164 5.15 -15.80 10.72
C THR A 164 5.10 -17.31 10.86
N THR A 165 3.91 -17.91 10.97
CA THR A 165 3.71 -19.35 11.18
C THR A 165 3.20 -20.07 9.93
N TYR A 166 3.08 -19.39 8.78
CA TYR A 166 2.38 -19.90 7.59
C TYR A 166 2.87 -21.29 7.14
N ARG A 167 4.18 -21.56 7.19
CA ARG A 167 4.77 -22.84 6.78
C ARG A 167 4.34 -23.99 7.70
N ALA A 168 4.29 -23.73 9.01
CA ALA A 168 3.81 -24.71 9.98
C ALA A 168 2.30 -24.95 9.81
N MET A 169 1.52 -23.88 9.63
CA MET A 169 0.09 -23.96 9.33
C MET A 169 -0.18 -24.79 8.07
N ALA A 170 0.59 -24.57 7.00
CA ALA A 170 0.48 -25.34 5.77
C ALA A 170 0.80 -26.82 5.99
N ARG A 171 1.83 -27.13 6.78
CA ARG A 171 2.16 -28.52 7.13
C ARG A 171 0.99 -29.20 7.86
N ASP A 172 0.48 -28.59 8.93
CA ASP A 172 -0.61 -29.18 9.72
C ASP A 172 -1.88 -29.39 8.87
N THR A 173 -2.19 -28.44 7.99
CA THR A 173 -3.33 -28.52 7.07
C THR A 173 -3.16 -29.66 6.05
N ILE A 174 -1.97 -29.84 5.49
CA ILE A 174 -1.68 -30.90 4.53
C ILE A 174 -1.64 -32.27 5.20
N ASP A 175 -1.10 -32.37 6.42
CA ASP A 175 -1.08 -33.61 7.20
C ASP A 175 -2.53 -34.06 7.51
N ALA A 176 -3.42 -33.12 7.89
CA ALA A 176 -4.85 -33.40 8.05
C ALA A 176 -5.51 -33.86 6.74
N ALA A 177 -5.17 -33.22 5.60
CA ALA A 177 -5.68 -33.60 4.29
C ALA A 177 -5.27 -34.99 3.83
N ILE A 178 -4.02 -35.36 4.10
CA ILE A 178 -3.50 -36.70 3.81
C ILE A 178 -4.25 -37.76 4.63
N GLN A 179 -4.45 -37.49 5.92
CA GLN A 179 -5.12 -38.42 6.83
C GLN A 179 -6.60 -38.61 6.46
N GLU A 180 -7.35 -37.53 6.30
CA GLU A 180 -8.79 -37.56 6.05
C GLU A 180 -9.12 -38.22 4.71
N HIS A 181 -8.46 -37.77 3.64
CA HIS A 181 -8.74 -38.21 2.27
C HIS A 181 -7.87 -39.40 1.84
N LYS A 182 -7.13 -40.00 2.78
CA LYS A 182 -6.24 -41.16 2.56
C LYS A 182 -5.32 -40.97 1.35
N LEU A 183 -4.75 -39.77 1.22
CA LEU A 183 -3.87 -39.42 0.11
C LEU A 183 -2.51 -40.09 0.26
N GLN A 184 -1.84 -40.38 -0.85
CA GLN A 184 -0.47 -40.89 -0.84
C GLN A 184 0.51 -39.72 -0.91
N ALA A 185 1.36 -39.55 0.10
CA ALA A 185 2.36 -38.50 0.16
C ALA A 185 3.63 -38.98 0.90
N GLY A 186 4.78 -38.35 0.58
CA GLY A 186 6.03 -38.53 1.31
C GLY A 186 6.16 -37.58 2.51
N SER A 187 7.31 -37.61 3.18
CA SER A 187 7.61 -36.67 4.27
C SER A 187 7.70 -35.22 3.80
N CYS A 188 7.28 -34.27 4.64
CA CYS A 188 7.30 -32.84 4.32
C CYS A 188 8.73 -32.34 3.99
N GLN A 189 8.91 -31.78 2.78
CA GLN A 189 10.21 -31.26 2.29
C GLN A 189 10.31 -29.72 2.35
N THR A 190 9.39 -29.04 3.04
CA THR A 190 9.33 -27.56 3.02
C THR A 190 10.45 -26.90 3.84
N MET A 191 11.07 -27.63 4.77
CA MET A 191 12.20 -27.12 5.54
C MET A 191 13.43 -27.01 4.65
N GLY A 192 13.97 -25.80 4.50
CA GLY A 192 15.13 -25.52 3.65
C GLY A 192 14.81 -25.37 2.16
N LEU A 193 13.55 -25.53 1.75
CA LEU A 193 13.12 -25.24 0.38
C LEU A 193 13.20 -23.72 0.14
N GLN A 194 14.07 -23.30 -0.78
CA GLN A 194 14.20 -21.91 -1.19
C GLN A 194 13.00 -21.50 -2.04
N LEU A 195 12.41 -20.33 -1.76
CA LEU A 195 11.39 -19.72 -2.60
C LEU A 195 12.04 -19.10 -3.85
N GLU A 196 11.23 -18.87 -4.88
CA GLU A 196 11.68 -18.18 -6.10
C GLU A 196 12.31 -16.82 -5.77
N GLY A 197 13.45 -16.49 -6.39
CA GLY A 197 14.24 -15.31 -6.04
C GLY A 197 15.42 -15.59 -5.10
N ALA A 198 15.43 -16.72 -4.38
CA ALA A 198 16.38 -16.90 -3.27
C ALA A 198 17.67 -17.66 -3.59
N GLN A 199 17.82 -18.29 -4.76
CA GLN A 199 18.90 -19.26 -5.02
C GLN A 199 20.29 -18.62 -5.00
N ASP A 200 20.44 -17.49 -5.70
CA ASP A 200 21.73 -16.79 -5.89
C ASP A 200 21.74 -15.38 -5.30
N TRP A 201 20.87 -15.11 -4.32
CA TRP A 201 20.80 -13.80 -3.69
C TRP A 201 22.04 -13.52 -2.82
N SER A 202 22.51 -12.28 -2.88
CA SER A 202 23.50 -11.75 -1.95
C SER A 202 23.29 -10.25 -1.73
N PRO A 203 23.72 -9.68 -0.58
CA PRO A 203 23.66 -8.24 -0.35
C PRO A 203 24.39 -7.39 -1.40
N THR A 204 25.34 -7.98 -2.13
CA THR A 204 26.13 -7.33 -3.17
C THR A 204 25.58 -7.54 -4.59
N LEU A 205 24.47 -8.28 -4.76
CA LEU A 205 23.89 -8.59 -6.08
C LEU A 205 23.62 -7.33 -6.90
N TYR A 206 23.18 -6.24 -6.25
CA TYR A 206 22.92 -4.96 -6.90
C TYR A 206 24.13 -4.40 -7.67
N ILE A 207 25.36 -4.68 -7.23
CA ILE A 207 26.58 -4.20 -7.90
C ILE A 207 26.64 -4.73 -9.32
N ARG A 208 26.26 -6.00 -9.53
CA ARG A 208 26.21 -6.60 -10.86
C ARG A 208 25.10 -6.01 -11.72
N LEU A 209 23.95 -5.68 -11.14
CA LEU A 209 22.88 -4.98 -11.87
C LEU A 209 23.34 -3.59 -12.36
N VAL A 210 24.13 -2.88 -11.55
CA VAL A 210 24.74 -1.59 -11.94
C VAL A 210 25.80 -1.81 -13.04
N GLN A 211 26.73 -2.75 -12.85
CA GLN A 211 27.86 -2.98 -13.75
C GLN A 211 27.45 -3.58 -15.11
N ASP A 212 26.57 -4.58 -15.09
CA ASP A 212 26.22 -5.37 -16.27
C ASP A 212 25.14 -4.67 -17.12
N TYR A 213 24.26 -3.86 -16.50
CA TYR A 213 23.10 -3.25 -17.18
C TYR A 213 23.12 -1.71 -17.19
N GLY A 214 23.91 -1.06 -16.32
CA GLY A 214 23.91 0.40 -16.20
C GLY A 214 22.66 0.95 -15.50
N LEU A 215 22.10 0.19 -14.56
CA LEU A 215 21.03 0.63 -13.68
C LEU A 215 21.56 1.62 -12.63
N GLU A 216 20.70 2.55 -12.21
CA GLU A 216 20.98 3.40 -11.06
C GLU A 216 21.11 2.57 -9.77
N SER A 217 22.01 2.95 -8.87
CA SER A 217 22.30 2.17 -7.65
C SER A 217 21.06 1.91 -6.79
N GLU A 218 20.19 2.91 -6.64
CA GLU A 218 18.97 2.78 -5.84
C GLU A 218 17.99 1.77 -6.46
N VAL A 219 17.77 1.86 -7.78
CA VAL A 219 16.94 0.91 -8.53
C VAL A 219 17.54 -0.50 -8.45
N ALA A 220 18.85 -0.63 -8.61
CA ALA A 220 19.52 -1.92 -8.51
C ALA A 220 19.38 -2.55 -7.13
N GLN A 221 19.48 -1.77 -6.05
CA GLN A 221 19.26 -2.25 -4.68
C GLN A 221 17.83 -2.72 -4.47
N HIS A 222 16.85 -1.92 -4.91
CA HIS A 222 15.43 -2.27 -4.89
C HIS A 222 15.14 -3.58 -5.63
N LEU A 223 15.65 -3.73 -6.86
CA LEU A 223 15.42 -4.95 -7.63
C LEU A 223 16.05 -6.16 -6.94
N ALA A 224 17.26 -6.02 -6.41
CA ALA A 224 17.96 -7.09 -5.70
C ALA A 224 17.25 -7.49 -4.39
N SER A 225 16.66 -6.55 -3.65
CA SER A 225 15.91 -6.85 -2.42
C SER A 225 14.53 -7.44 -2.69
N THR A 226 13.89 -7.04 -3.79
CA THR A 226 12.51 -7.45 -4.11
C THR A 226 12.45 -8.76 -4.89
N TYR A 227 13.26 -8.91 -5.93
CA TYR A 227 13.21 -10.04 -6.87
C TYR A 227 14.33 -11.05 -6.64
N GLY A 228 15.32 -10.71 -5.82
CA GLY A 228 16.47 -11.56 -5.56
C GLY A 228 17.24 -11.92 -6.84
N ASP A 229 17.48 -13.20 -7.08
CA ASP A 229 18.12 -13.69 -8.32
C ASP A 229 17.33 -13.37 -9.60
N LYS A 230 16.01 -13.13 -9.49
CA LYS A 230 15.15 -12.72 -10.61
C LYS A 230 15.33 -11.27 -11.03
N ALA A 231 16.04 -10.46 -10.25
CA ALA A 231 16.33 -9.07 -10.59
C ALA A 231 17.02 -8.92 -11.96
N PHE A 232 17.84 -9.90 -12.35
CA PHE A 232 18.47 -9.92 -13.67
C PHE A 232 17.46 -10.10 -14.81
N GLU A 233 16.38 -10.85 -14.59
CA GLU A 233 15.30 -11.01 -15.58
C GLU A 233 14.55 -9.70 -15.77
N VAL A 234 14.29 -8.96 -14.68
CA VAL A 234 13.71 -7.61 -14.72
C VAL A 234 14.65 -6.64 -15.45
N ALA A 235 15.95 -6.65 -15.13
CA ALA A 235 16.93 -5.78 -15.76
C ALA A 235 17.07 -6.01 -17.27
N LYS A 236 16.95 -7.26 -17.74
CA LYS A 236 16.94 -7.60 -19.18
C LYS A 236 15.75 -6.99 -19.95
N ILE A 237 14.63 -6.77 -19.27
CA ILE A 237 13.43 -6.15 -19.86
C ILE A 237 13.55 -4.61 -19.87
N ALA A 238 14.41 -4.04 -19.01
CA ALA A 238 14.52 -2.61 -18.83
C ALA A 238 14.95 -1.88 -20.11
N GLN A 239 14.17 -0.87 -20.48
CA GLN A 239 14.44 -0.06 -21.66
C GLN A 239 15.52 0.99 -21.39
N VAL A 240 16.24 1.38 -22.44
CA VAL A 240 17.18 2.51 -22.42
C VAL A 240 16.46 3.82 -22.08
N THR A 241 17.07 4.62 -21.22
CA THR A 241 16.48 5.89 -20.75
C THR A 241 16.72 7.05 -21.73
N GLY A 242 17.71 6.93 -22.61
CA GLY A 242 18.21 8.02 -23.45
C GLY A 242 19.12 9.02 -22.71
N LYS A 243 19.45 8.76 -21.44
CA LYS A 243 20.39 9.56 -20.63
C LYS A 243 21.80 8.94 -20.68
N ARG A 244 22.82 9.73 -20.34
CA ARG A 244 24.18 9.21 -20.11
C ARG A 244 24.20 8.26 -18.90
N TRP A 245 23.40 8.56 -17.89
CA TRP A 245 23.21 7.75 -16.69
C TRP A 245 21.82 8.06 -16.08
N PRO A 246 21.10 7.06 -15.55
CA PRO A 246 21.31 5.62 -15.76
C PRO A 246 21.07 5.23 -17.22
N ILE A 247 21.71 4.16 -17.71
CA ILE A 247 21.63 3.71 -19.11
C ILE A 247 20.25 3.10 -19.39
N VAL A 248 19.79 2.23 -18.50
CA VAL A 248 18.49 1.55 -18.56
C VAL A 248 17.69 1.79 -17.28
N GLY A 249 16.40 1.45 -17.31
CA GLY A 249 15.52 1.56 -16.14
C GLY A 249 14.81 2.91 -16.08
N LYS A 250 13.78 3.09 -16.92
CA LYS A 250 12.87 4.23 -16.81
C LYS A 250 12.02 4.07 -15.56
N ARG A 251 12.15 4.98 -14.60
CA ARG A 251 11.29 5.02 -13.41
C ARG A 251 9.84 5.31 -13.80
N LEU A 252 8.90 4.74 -13.06
CA LEU A 252 7.46 5.01 -13.17
C LEU A 252 7.09 6.38 -12.61
N VAL A 253 7.76 6.77 -11.53
CA VAL A 253 7.65 8.07 -10.83
C VAL A 253 9.04 8.40 -10.28
N SER A 254 9.43 9.67 -10.27
CA SER A 254 10.85 10.04 -10.16
C SER A 254 11.46 9.74 -8.79
N GLU A 255 10.66 9.84 -7.75
CA GLU A 255 11.00 9.77 -6.33
C GLU A 255 11.17 8.33 -5.83
N PHE A 256 10.65 7.33 -6.55
CA PHE A 256 10.68 5.94 -6.15
C PHE A 256 11.49 5.06 -7.11
N PRO A 257 12.12 3.98 -6.62
CA PRO A 257 13.00 3.13 -7.43
C PRO A 257 12.26 2.17 -8.36
N TYR A 258 10.95 2.34 -8.56
CA TYR A 258 10.14 1.44 -9.38
C TYR A 258 10.26 1.77 -10.86
N ILE A 259 10.55 0.77 -11.70
CA ILE A 259 10.76 0.97 -13.14
C ILE A 259 9.68 0.30 -14.00
N GLU A 260 9.51 0.81 -15.22
CA GLU A 260 8.55 0.27 -16.20
C GLU A 260 8.71 -1.24 -16.45
N ALA A 261 9.93 -1.76 -16.33
CA ALA A 261 10.23 -3.18 -16.51
C ALA A 261 9.54 -4.08 -15.48
N GLU A 262 9.32 -3.58 -14.26
CA GLU A 262 8.62 -4.31 -13.20
C GLU A 262 7.14 -4.50 -13.53
N VAL A 263 6.54 -3.59 -14.31
CA VAL A 263 5.15 -3.75 -14.78
C VAL A 263 5.05 -4.94 -15.74
N VAL A 264 5.98 -5.02 -16.69
CA VAL A 264 6.06 -6.12 -17.65
C VAL A 264 6.36 -7.45 -16.95
N TYR A 265 7.30 -7.43 -16.00
CA TYR A 265 7.64 -8.61 -15.21
C TYR A 265 6.46 -9.05 -14.32
N GLY A 266 5.79 -8.11 -13.66
CA GLY A 266 4.62 -8.36 -12.84
C GLY A 266 3.47 -9.03 -13.60
N VAL A 267 3.28 -8.70 -14.89
CA VAL A 267 2.32 -9.40 -15.77
C VAL A 267 2.69 -10.88 -15.96
N LYS A 268 3.98 -11.21 -16.03
CA LYS A 268 4.45 -12.61 -16.05
C LYS A 268 4.18 -13.30 -14.71
N GLU A 269 4.29 -12.56 -13.61
CA GLU A 269 3.88 -12.99 -12.27
C GLU A 269 2.37 -12.90 -12.03
N TYR A 270 1.56 -13.05 -13.07
CA TYR A 270 0.09 -13.09 -13.00
C TYR A 270 -0.59 -11.80 -12.51
N ALA A 271 0.04 -10.63 -12.56
CA ALA A 271 -0.67 -9.37 -12.40
C ALA A 271 -1.64 -9.17 -13.58
N ARG A 272 -2.93 -8.98 -13.28
CA ARG A 272 -4.00 -8.82 -14.29
C ARG A 272 -4.81 -7.54 -14.12
N THR A 273 -4.55 -6.76 -13.08
CA THR A 273 -5.20 -5.47 -12.82
C THR A 273 -4.15 -4.41 -12.49
N ALA A 274 -4.46 -3.15 -12.73
CA ALA A 274 -3.56 -2.06 -12.35
C ALA A 274 -3.29 -2.03 -10.83
N VAL A 275 -4.29 -2.43 -10.02
CA VAL A 275 -4.17 -2.60 -8.57
C VAL A 275 -3.12 -3.64 -8.20
N ASP A 276 -2.99 -4.76 -8.94
CA ASP A 276 -1.95 -5.77 -8.70
C ASP A 276 -0.54 -5.16 -8.75
N ILE A 277 -0.31 -4.26 -9.71
CA ILE A 277 1.00 -3.62 -9.88
C ILE A 277 1.25 -2.62 -8.74
N ILE A 278 0.40 -1.60 -8.60
CA ILE A 278 0.64 -0.48 -7.66
C ILE A 278 0.63 -0.92 -6.20
N SER A 279 -0.08 -2.00 -5.85
CA SER A 279 -0.18 -2.46 -4.46
C SER A 279 0.68 -3.70 -4.18
N ARG A 280 0.60 -4.75 -5.00
CA ARG A 280 1.18 -6.06 -4.66
C ARG A 280 2.56 -6.32 -5.27
N ARG A 281 2.89 -5.73 -6.42
CA ARG A 281 4.19 -5.92 -7.08
C ARG A 281 5.20 -4.83 -6.72
N THR A 282 4.79 -3.56 -6.71
CA THR A 282 5.69 -2.44 -6.35
C THR A 282 5.45 -1.88 -4.95
N ARG A 283 4.26 -2.10 -4.36
CA ARG A 283 3.84 -1.51 -3.06
C ARG A 283 3.72 0.02 -3.04
N LEU A 284 3.84 0.69 -4.19
CA LEU A 284 3.81 2.14 -4.32
C LEU A 284 2.55 2.76 -3.68
N ALA A 285 1.39 2.13 -3.83
CA ALA A 285 0.12 2.58 -3.23
C ALA A 285 0.14 2.57 -1.69
N PHE A 286 0.93 1.69 -1.07
CA PHE A 286 1.11 1.64 0.38
C PHE A 286 2.17 2.62 0.88
N LEU A 287 3.10 3.05 0.02
CA LEU A 287 4.15 4.00 0.42
C LEU A 287 3.74 5.45 0.20
N ASN A 288 3.12 5.74 -0.94
CA ASN A 288 2.67 7.09 -1.29
C ASN A 288 1.55 7.02 -2.33
N VAL A 289 0.36 7.40 -1.90
CA VAL A 289 -0.85 7.29 -2.71
C VAL A 289 -0.85 8.27 -3.90
N GLN A 290 -0.19 9.43 -3.79
CA GLN A 290 -0.06 10.41 -4.87
C GLN A 290 0.91 9.93 -5.94
N ALA A 291 2.07 9.42 -5.54
CA ALA A 291 3.03 8.84 -6.46
C ALA A 291 2.44 7.61 -7.20
N ALA A 292 1.58 6.84 -6.52
CA ALA A 292 0.83 5.75 -7.16
C ALA A 292 -0.16 6.25 -8.22
N ASP A 293 -0.90 7.33 -7.95
CA ASP A 293 -1.82 7.94 -8.93
C ASP A 293 -1.06 8.53 -10.13
N GLU A 294 0.08 9.19 -9.89
CA GLU A 294 0.94 9.74 -10.96
C GLU A 294 1.49 8.63 -11.89
N ALA A 295 1.93 7.51 -11.31
CA ALA A 295 2.45 6.37 -12.07
C ALA A 295 1.35 5.62 -12.85
N LEU A 296 0.09 5.74 -12.43
CA LEU A 296 -1.01 4.87 -12.85
C LEU A 296 -1.30 4.91 -14.37
N PRO A 297 -1.37 6.07 -15.06
CA PRO A 297 -1.57 6.11 -16.51
C PRO A 297 -0.50 5.32 -17.26
N ARG A 298 0.77 5.47 -16.85
CA ARG A 298 1.89 4.77 -17.51
C ARG A 298 1.83 3.27 -17.27
N ILE A 299 1.51 2.84 -16.05
CA ILE A 299 1.32 1.43 -15.70
C ILE A 299 0.22 0.81 -16.57
N VAL A 300 -0.94 1.48 -16.68
CA VAL A 300 -2.07 0.98 -17.48
C VAL A 300 -1.71 0.88 -18.96
N ASP A 301 -0.98 1.85 -19.51
CA ASP A 301 -0.53 1.78 -20.90
C ASP A 301 0.40 0.59 -21.16
N ILE A 302 1.32 0.29 -20.24
CA ILE A 302 2.22 -0.86 -20.35
C ILE A 302 1.42 -2.16 -20.23
N MET A 303 0.56 -2.29 -19.21
CA MET A 303 -0.27 -3.48 -19.02
C MET A 303 -1.20 -3.71 -20.21
N ALA A 304 -1.78 -2.66 -20.78
CA ALA A 304 -2.65 -2.75 -21.93
C ALA A 304 -1.95 -3.34 -23.14
N LYS A 305 -0.68 -2.98 -23.35
CA LYS A 305 0.15 -3.56 -24.41
C LYS A 305 0.44 -5.04 -24.13
N GLU A 306 0.85 -5.38 -22.92
CA GLU A 306 1.21 -6.77 -22.56
C GLU A 306 0.01 -7.73 -22.53
N LEU A 307 -1.17 -7.22 -22.17
CA LEU A 307 -2.40 -8.01 -22.00
C LEU A 307 -3.40 -7.84 -23.16
N ASN A 308 -3.05 -7.05 -24.17
CA ASN A 308 -3.90 -6.70 -25.32
C ASN A 308 -5.25 -6.10 -24.90
N TRP A 309 -5.25 -5.14 -23.98
CA TRP A 309 -6.45 -4.43 -23.55
C TRP A 309 -6.94 -3.43 -24.60
N CYS A 310 -8.26 -3.33 -24.76
CA CYS A 310 -8.87 -2.25 -25.52
C CYS A 310 -8.92 -0.94 -24.72
N GLU A 311 -9.14 0.20 -25.39
CA GLU A 311 -9.23 1.51 -24.73
C GLU A 311 -10.34 1.58 -23.65
N GLN A 312 -11.45 0.87 -23.87
CA GLN A 312 -12.52 0.76 -22.88
C GLN A 312 -12.02 0.08 -21.60
N HIS A 313 -11.28 -1.02 -21.73
CA HIS A 313 -10.74 -1.74 -20.57
C HIS A 313 -9.64 -0.95 -19.87
N LYS A 314 -8.81 -0.20 -20.61
CA LYS A 314 -7.84 0.74 -20.01
C LYS A 314 -8.53 1.76 -19.11
N LYS A 315 -9.63 2.34 -19.59
CA LYS A 315 -10.42 3.30 -18.81
C LYS A 315 -11.01 2.64 -17.55
N GLU A 316 -11.57 1.44 -17.67
CA GLU A 316 -12.11 0.68 -16.52
C GLU A 316 -11.03 0.37 -15.47
N GLN A 317 -9.82 0.01 -15.90
CA GLN A 317 -8.69 -0.25 -15.01
C GLN A 317 -8.23 1.02 -14.30
N LEU A 318 -8.15 2.15 -15.01
CA LEU A 318 -7.85 3.46 -14.41
C LEU A 318 -8.88 3.85 -13.36
N GLU A 319 -10.17 3.79 -13.69
CA GLU A 319 -11.24 4.17 -12.75
C GLU A 319 -11.26 3.25 -11.53
N THR A 320 -11.09 1.94 -11.71
CA THR A 320 -11.03 0.97 -10.62
C THR A 320 -9.84 1.23 -9.70
N ALA A 321 -8.65 1.44 -10.28
CA ALA A 321 -7.45 1.71 -9.49
C ALA A 321 -7.52 3.07 -8.77
N LYS A 322 -8.10 4.10 -9.39
CA LYS A 322 -8.33 5.39 -8.73
C LYS A 322 -9.31 5.28 -7.56
N LYS A 323 -10.37 4.49 -7.69
CA LYS A 323 -11.28 4.21 -6.56
C LYS A 323 -10.57 3.48 -5.43
N PHE A 324 -9.73 2.49 -5.75
CA PHE A 324 -8.90 1.80 -4.77
C PHE A 324 -7.97 2.77 -4.03
N LEU A 325 -7.24 3.62 -4.76
CA LEU A 325 -6.38 4.65 -4.15
C LEU A 325 -7.21 5.61 -3.28
N TYR A 326 -8.39 6.00 -3.77
CA TYR A 326 -9.28 6.93 -3.10
C TYR A 326 -9.82 6.40 -1.77
N TYR A 327 -10.45 5.23 -1.79
CA TYR A 327 -11.11 4.69 -0.60
C TYR A 327 -10.19 3.84 0.26
N GLU A 328 -9.35 2.98 -0.32
CA GLU A 328 -8.65 1.92 0.41
C GLU A 328 -7.21 2.30 0.79
N MET A 329 -6.64 3.34 0.18
CA MET A 329 -5.25 3.79 0.42
C MET A 329 -5.15 5.21 1.02
N GLY A 330 -6.28 5.77 1.48
CA GLY A 330 -6.30 6.99 2.29
C GLY A 330 -6.31 8.32 1.51
N TYR A 331 -6.48 8.31 0.18
CA TYR A 331 -6.55 9.55 -0.62
C TYR A 331 -7.82 10.36 -0.34
N LYS A 332 -8.97 9.69 -0.17
CA LYS A 332 -10.26 10.32 0.18
C LYS A 332 -10.10 11.15 1.43
N VAL A 333 -9.51 10.56 2.44
CA VAL A 333 -9.35 11.15 3.75
C VAL A 333 -8.55 12.47 3.69
N LYS A 334 -7.52 12.51 2.84
CA LYS A 334 -6.78 13.73 2.55
C LYS A 334 -7.61 14.76 1.77
N THR A 335 -8.46 14.30 0.85
CA THR A 335 -9.29 15.14 -0.04
C THR A 335 -10.49 15.74 0.68
N ASP A 336 -11.15 14.95 1.53
CA ASP A 336 -12.35 15.35 2.25
C ASP A 336 -12.01 16.44 3.25
N GLN A 337 -10.85 16.44 3.91
CA GLN A 337 -10.43 17.60 4.73
C GLN A 337 -10.24 18.89 3.92
N LEU A 338 -9.82 18.79 2.65
CA LEU A 338 -9.75 19.95 1.76
C LEU A 338 -11.15 20.49 1.40
N THR A 339 -12.20 19.66 1.48
CA THR A 339 -13.58 20.05 1.12
C THR A 339 -14.49 20.29 2.32
N ASP A 340 -14.34 19.58 3.43
CA ASP A 340 -15.20 19.62 4.63
C ASP A 340 -14.93 20.88 5.48
N ARG A 341 -13.84 21.60 5.17
CA ARG A 341 -13.60 22.95 5.68
C ARG A 341 -14.29 24.07 4.88
N SER A 342 -15.01 23.81 3.78
CA SER A 342 -15.83 24.87 3.13
C SER A 342 -16.65 24.43 1.92
N GLU A 343 -17.95 24.80 1.92
CA GLU A 343 -18.62 25.23 0.69
C GLU A 343 -17.84 26.42 0.10
N ILE A 344 -17.11 26.22 -1.00
CA ILE A 344 -16.41 27.29 -1.69
C ILE A 344 -17.45 28.18 -2.39
N CYS A 345 -17.85 29.28 -1.76
CA CYS A 345 -18.75 30.30 -2.34
C CYS A 345 -18.02 31.21 -3.34
N LEU A 346 -17.49 30.65 -4.44
CA LEU A 346 -16.89 31.44 -5.53
C LEU A 346 -17.73 31.34 -6.81
N VAL A 347 -17.93 32.47 -7.48
CA VAL A 347 -18.61 32.54 -8.78
C VAL A 347 -17.74 31.84 -9.84
N PRO A 348 -18.28 31.09 -10.82
CA PRO A 348 -17.48 30.35 -11.80
C PRO A 348 -16.41 31.16 -12.54
N ALA A 349 -16.63 32.46 -12.74
CA ALA A 349 -15.66 33.37 -13.35
C ALA A 349 -14.42 33.63 -12.47
N ASP A 350 -14.58 33.66 -11.15
CA ASP A 350 -13.47 33.86 -10.20
C ASP A 350 -12.62 32.59 -10.06
N ILE A 351 -13.25 31.41 -10.12
CA ILE A 351 -12.56 30.11 -10.10
C ILE A 351 -11.58 30.01 -11.28
N GLU A 352 -12.01 30.33 -12.50
CA GLU A 352 -11.13 30.29 -13.68
C GLU A 352 -10.02 31.34 -13.61
N ARG A 353 -10.30 32.52 -13.05
CA ARG A 353 -9.28 33.55 -12.81
C ARG A 353 -8.20 33.05 -11.83
N TYR A 354 -8.60 32.42 -10.74
CA TYR A 354 -7.66 31.91 -9.73
C TYR A 354 -6.90 30.67 -10.18
N LYS A 355 -7.53 29.74 -10.91
CA LYS A 355 -6.82 28.64 -11.59
C LYS A 355 -5.73 29.14 -12.53
N LYS A 356 -5.99 30.22 -13.27
CA LYS A 356 -4.99 30.83 -14.16
C LYS A 356 -3.80 31.42 -13.37
N ARG A 357 -4.06 32.00 -12.20
CA ARG A 357 -3.01 32.49 -11.28
C ARG A 357 -2.23 31.35 -10.66
N PHE A 358 -2.90 30.28 -10.22
CA PHE A 358 -2.26 29.09 -9.67
C PHE A 358 -1.24 28.49 -10.66
N ARG A 359 -1.63 28.34 -11.93
CA ARG A 359 -0.74 27.87 -13.02
C ARG A 359 0.45 28.78 -13.30
N MET A 360 0.41 30.05 -12.87
CA MET A 360 1.54 30.96 -13.02
C MET A 360 2.66 30.63 -12.02
N PHE A 361 2.28 30.13 -10.83
CA PHE A 361 3.21 29.63 -9.81
C PHE A 361 3.62 28.18 -10.10
N ASP A 362 2.67 27.31 -10.48
CA ASP A 362 2.94 25.93 -10.86
C ASP A 362 3.29 25.78 -12.36
N LYS A 363 4.43 26.36 -12.77
CA LYS A 363 4.92 26.29 -14.16
C LYS A 363 5.22 24.86 -14.61
N ASP A 364 5.66 24.03 -13.66
CA ASP A 364 6.09 22.65 -13.88
C ASP A 364 4.88 21.69 -13.91
N LYS A 365 3.65 22.19 -13.68
CA LYS A 365 2.38 21.44 -13.67
C LYS A 365 2.36 20.28 -12.65
N LYS A 366 2.96 20.50 -11.49
CA LYS A 366 3.06 19.56 -10.38
C LYS A 366 1.72 19.40 -9.63
N GLY A 367 0.82 20.37 -9.76
CA GLY A 367 -0.47 20.40 -9.06
C GLY A 367 -0.44 21.10 -7.70
N PHE A 368 0.71 21.64 -7.30
CA PHE A 368 0.93 22.31 -6.01
C PHE A 368 2.00 23.42 -6.13
N ILE A 369 1.95 24.40 -5.23
CA ILE A 369 2.87 25.55 -5.17
C ILE A 369 3.78 25.39 -3.95
N THR A 370 5.09 25.48 -4.14
CA THR A 370 6.10 25.47 -3.07
C THR A 370 6.65 26.87 -2.79
N THR A 371 7.37 27.03 -1.67
CA THR A 371 8.14 28.25 -1.35
C THR A 371 9.05 28.68 -2.49
N LEU A 372 9.75 27.72 -3.11
CA LEU A 372 10.63 27.96 -4.26
C LEU A 372 9.87 28.44 -5.50
N ASP A 373 8.65 27.95 -5.73
CA ASP A 373 7.82 28.39 -6.85
C ASP A 373 7.41 29.86 -6.68
N VAL A 374 7.03 30.24 -5.46
CA VAL A 374 6.70 31.64 -5.15
C VAL A 374 7.92 32.54 -5.24
N GLN A 375 9.08 32.12 -4.70
CA GLN A 375 10.33 32.88 -4.84
C GLN A 375 10.71 33.09 -6.31
N ARG A 376 10.61 32.04 -7.16
CA ARG A 376 10.88 32.14 -8.60
C ARG A 376 9.98 33.17 -9.29
N VAL A 377 8.69 33.20 -8.92
CA VAL A 377 7.74 34.18 -9.49
C VAL A 377 8.03 35.59 -8.97
N LEU A 378 8.27 35.78 -7.67
CA LEU A 378 8.59 37.09 -7.08
C LEU A 378 9.86 37.70 -7.68
N GLN A 379 10.90 36.88 -7.88
CA GLN A 379 12.12 37.30 -8.56
C GLN A 379 11.85 37.75 -10.01
N SER A 380 10.95 37.08 -10.72
CA SER A 380 10.60 37.44 -12.10
C SER A 380 9.87 38.79 -12.24
N ILE A 381 9.28 39.29 -11.15
CA ILE A 381 8.61 40.61 -11.09
C ILE A 381 9.39 41.65 -10.28
N SER A 382 10.67 41.38 -9.98
CA SER A 382 11.55 42.26 -9.20
C SER A 382 11.03 42.62 -7.80
N MET A 383 10.24 41.73 -7.18
CA MET A 383 9.81 41.85 -5.79
C MET A 383 10.66 40.95 -4.89
N GLN A 384 11.04 41.46 -3.73
CA GLN A 384 11.78 40.74 -2.70
C GLN A 384 10.89 40.70 -1.45
N ILE A 385 10.66 39.50 -0.93
CA ILE A 385 10.02 39.24 0.36
C ILE A 385 11.01 38.42 1.16
N ASP A 386 11.14 38.69 2.46
CA ASP A 386 12.01 37.90 3.33
C ASP A 386 11.48 36.47 3.49
N GLU A 387 12.40 35.53 3.71
CA GLU A 387 12.08 34.10 3.70
C GLU A 387 11.11 33.70 4.83
N ASN A 388 11.17 34.39 5.97
CA ASN A 388 10.29 34.13 7.12
C ASN A 388 8.86 34.59 6.83
N THR A 389 8.66 35.81 6.32
CA THR A 389 7.35 36.32 5.91
C THR A 389 6.76 35.48 4.77
N LEU A 390 7.59 35.02 3.82
CA LEU A 390 7.12 34.13 2.75
C LEU A 390 6.65 32.78 3.33
N HIS A 391 7.40 32.24 4.29
CA HIS A 391 7.03 31.01 4.97
C HIS A 391 5.72 31.20 5.75
N GLU A 392 5.55 32.32 6.47
CA GLU A 392 4.31 32.66 7.19
C GLU A 392 3.11 32.76 6.23
N ILE A 393 3.23 33.50 5.12
CA ILE A 393 2.18 33.64 4.11
C ILE A 393 1.79 32.27 3.54
N LEU A 394 2.78 31.44 3.20
CA LEU A 394 2.49 30.11 2.67
C LEU A 394 1.89 29.19 3.73
N ASN A 395 2.32 29.32 4.98
CA ASN A 395 1.72 28.60 6.10
C ASN A 395 0.25 28.99 6.27
N GLU A 396 -0.12 30.27 6.12
CA GLU A 396 -1.53 30.69 6.18
C GLU A 396 -2.39 30.09 5.06
N VAL A 397 -1.79 29.86 3.89
CA VAL A 397 -2.47 29.32 2.70
C VAL A 397 -2.50 27.80 2.68
N ASP A 398 -1.48 27.14 3.21
CA ASP A 398 -1.34 25.69 3.35
C ASP A 398 -2.19 25.21 4.55
N LEU A 399 -3.40 24.76 4.25
CA LEU A 399 -4.43 24.46 5.25
C LEU A 399 -4.25 23.06 5.85
N ASN A 400 -3.66 22.15 5.08
CA ASN A 400 -3.32 20.80 5.54
C ASN A 400 -1.89 20.70 6.11
N LYS A 401 -1.13 21.81 6.06
CA LYS A 401 0.22 21.99 6.63
C LYS A 401 1.27 21.08 6.01
N ASN A 402 1.14 20.70 4.74
CA ASN A 402 2.03 19.77 4.07
C ASN A 402 3.26 20.43 3.38
N GLY A 403 3.42 21.75 3.53
CA GLY A 403 4.51 22.54 2.95
C GLY A 403 4.31 22.88 1.48
N GLN A 404 3.16 22.52 0.91
CA GLN A 404 2.77 22.78 -0.47
C GLN A 404 1.36 23.38 -0.45
N VAL A 405 1.11 24.34 -1.34
CA VAL A 405 -0.22 24.92 -1.50
C VAL A 405 -0.87 24.27 -2.71
N GLU A 406 -1.88 23.43 -2.48
CA GLU A 406 -2.65 22.82 -3.55
C GLU A 406 -3.71 23.77 -4.11
N LEU A 407 -4.22 23.48 -5.30
CA LEU A 407 -5.19 24.36 -5.97
C LEU A 407 -6.42 24.65 -5.11
N ASN A 408 -6.90 23.67 -4.36
CA ASN A 408 -8.07 23.83 -3.50
C ASN A 408 -7.79 24.77 -2.32
N GLU A 409 -6.62 24.66 -1.70
CA GLU A 409 -6.18 25.54 -0.61
C GLU A 409 -5.97 26.98 -1.11
N PHE A 410 -5.36 27.11 -2.29
CA PHE A 410 -5.17 28.40 -2.97
C PHE A 410 -6.50 29.11 -3.27
N LEU A 411 -7.54 28.34 -3.63
CA LEU A 411 -8.88 28.87 -3.87
C LEU A 411 -9.59 29.26 -2.56
N GLN A 412 -9.34 28.53 -1.48
CA GLN A 412 -10.00 28.71 -0.19
C GLN A 412 -9.57 30.01 0.52
N VAL A 413 -8.27 30.34 0.51
CA VAL A 413 -7.77 31.63 1.07
C VAL A 413 -8.22 32.86 0.26
N ARG A 414 -8.75 32.66 -0.95
CA ARG A 414 -9.28 33.74 -1.80
C ARG A 414 -10.81 33.85 -1.77
N ALA A 415 -11.48 32.91 -1.10
CA ALA A 415 -12.92 32.88 -0.86
C ALA A 415 -13.29 33.42 0.54
N SER A 416 -12.31 33.51 1.45
CA SER A 416 -12.36 34.24 2.72
C SER A 416 -11.95 35.70 2.52
#